data_AF-A0A9D5IG34-F1
#
_entry.id   AF-A0A9D5IG34-F1
#
_cell.length_a   1.000
_cell.length_b   1.000
_cell.length_c   1.000
_cell.angle_alpha   90.00
_cell.angle_beta   90.00
_cell.angle_gamma   90.00
#
_symmetry.space_group_name_H-M   'P 1'
#
loop_
_entity.id
_entity.type
_entity.pdbx_description
1 polymer ?
#
loop_
_entity_poly.entity_id
_entity_poly.type
_entity_poly.pdbx_seq_one_letter_code
_entity_poly.pdbx_strand_id
1 'polypeptide(L)'
;MSERRVDQCLTEQELDEYLFNRVEGPESDLIEEHLLFCSQCQSRVETEMDFVRDFRSAARIETRPRPAPIWRWSAAAGVAASVILGVWLMREAPPPSAGGPPILVSLNVARGLPLDDAAVAPAGRSIRLSARLNELPALPVYQVEVAGSGGARILRKAVAPTRGSLELALDEPLDAGVYWVRIYDGGTLLREFALRVK
;
A
#
# COMPACT_ATOMS: atom_id res chain seq x y z
N MET A 1 33.44 -36.24 -75.64
CA MET A 1 32.82 -37.09 -74.59
C MET A 1 33.92 -37.98 -74.05
N SER A 2 34.48 -37.63 -72.89
CA SER A 2 35.63 -38.31 -72.31
C SER A 2 35.14 -39.18 -71.16
N GLU A 3 35.28 -40.50 -71.29
CA GLU A 3 34.92 -41.48 -70.27
C GLU A 3 35.81 -41.28 -69.03
N ARG A 4 35.23 -40.72 -67.96
CA ARG A 4 35.87 -40.60 -66.65
C ARG A 4 35.90 -41.99 -66.01
N ARG A 5 37.08 -42.54 -65.77
CA ARG A 5 37.24 -43.85 -65.10
C ARG A 5 36.74 -43.79 -63.65
N VAL A 6 36.10 -44.87 -63.19
CA VAL A 6 35.55 -45.04 -61.84
C VAL A 6 36.57 -44.77 -60.73
N ASP A 7 37.87 -44.88 -61.03
CA ASP A 7 38.98 -44.65 -60.10
C ASP A 7 39.32 -43.15 -59.90
N GLN A 8 38.70 -42.24 -60.66
CA GLN A 8 38.94 -40.81 -60.55
C GLN A 8 37.75 -40.11 -59.86
N CYS A 9 37.94 -39.82 -58.56
CA CYS A 9 37.02 -39.04 -57.76
C CYS A 9 36.95 -37.56 -58.23
N LEU A 10 35.87 -36.88 -57.84
CA LEU A 10 35.70 -35.44 -58.07
C LEU A 10 36.84 -34.63 -57.45
N THR A 11 37.30 -33.63 -58.20
CA THR A 11 38.23 -32.63 -57.68
C THR A 11 37.55 -31.78 -56.60
N GLU A 12 38.34 -31.12 -55.73
CA GLU A 12 37.80 -30.22 -54.71
C GLU A 12 37.00 -29.06 -55.34
N GLN A 13 37.49 -28.52 -56.46
CA GLN A 13 36.81 -27.44 -57.16
C GLN A 13 35.43 -27.88 -57.73
N GLU A 14 35.35 -29.04 -58.38
CA GLU A 14 34.06 -29.55 -58.89
C GLU A 14 33.08 -29.86 -57.74
N LEU A 15 33.59 -30.38 -56.62
CA LEU A 15 32.79 -30.65 -55.43
C LEU A 15 32.21 -29.37 -54.83
N ASP A 16 33.03 -28.33 -54.69
CA ASP A 16 32.60 -27.02 -54.17
C ASP A 16 31.58 -26.36 -55.11
N GLU A 17 31.85 -26.36 -56.42
CA GLU A 17 30.95 -25.80 -57.41
C GLU A 17 29.58 -26.52 -57.39
N TYR A 18 29.57 -27.84 -57.21
CA TYR A 18 28.34 -28.61 -57.02
C TYR A 18 27.63 -28.25 -55.69
N LEU A 19 28.34 -28.24 -54.56
CA LEU A 19 27.79 -27.90 -53.23
C LEU A 19 27.20 -26.48 -53.16
N PHE A 20 27.80 -25.53 -53.87
CA PHE A 20 27.30 -24.16 -53.98
C PHE A 20 26.26 -23.96 -55.10
N ASN A 21 25.83 -25.04 -55.77
CA ASN A 21 24.87 -25.02 -56.87
C ASN A 21 25.28 -24.07 -58.00
N ARG A 22 26.56 -24.10 -58.38
CA ARG A 22 27.19 -23.29 -59.44
C ARG A 22 27.44 -24.05 -60.73
N VAL A 23 27.21 -25.37 -60.73
CA VAL A 23 27.22 -26.21 -61.93
C VAL A 23 25.77 -26.38 -62.39
N GLU A 24 25.49 -26.10 -63.66
CA GLU A 24 24.14 -26.21 -64.23
C GLU A 24 24.13 -27.08 -65.50
N GLY A 25 23.01 -27.75 -65.73
CA GLY A 25 22.79 -28.53 -66.95
C GLY A 25 23.60 -29.84 -66.97
N PRO A 26 24.14 -30.25 -68.14
CA PRO A 26 24.63 -31.61 -68.36
C PRO A 26 25.86 -31.98 -67.51
N GLU A 27 26.58 -30.99 -66.96
CA GLU A 27 27.71 -31.23 -66.07
C GLU A 27 27.26 -31.62 -64.66
N SER A 28 26.11 -31.13 -64.18
CA SER A 28 25.52 -31.54 -62.91
C SER A 28 25.05 -33.00 -62.97
N ASP A 29 24.40 -33.38 -64.09
CA ASP A 29 23.91 -34.75 -64.29
C ASP A 29 25.04 -35.79 -64.23
N LEU A 30 26.22 -35.44 -64.79
CA LEU A 30 27.41 -36.30 -64.73
C LEU A 30 28.00 -36.42 -63.32
N ILE A 31 27.95 -35.34 -62.54
CA ILE A 31 28.39 -35.33 -61.14
C ILE A 31 27.43 -36.17 -60.28
N GLU A 32 26.12 -36.03 -60.48
CA GLU A 32 25.11 -36.83 -59.80
C GLU A 32 25.23 -38.32 -60.13
N GLU A 33 25.41 -38.67 -61.41
CA GLU A 33 25.66 -40.04 -61.83
C GLU A 33 26.91 -40.61 -61.13
N HIS A 34 28.00 -39.83 -61.06
CA HIS A 34 29.20 -40.25 -60.33
C HIS A 34 28.94 -40.42 -58.83
N LEU A 35 28.20 -39.50 -58.20
CA LEU A 35 27.82 -39.59 -56.79
C LEU A 35 26.98 -40.82 -56.50
N LEU A 36 26.15 -41.32 -57.42
CA LEU A 36 25.38 -42.55 -57.21
C LEU A 36 26.27 -43.79 -57.02
N PHE A 37 27.47 -43.82 -57.62
CA PHE A 37 28.35 -45.00 -57.61
C PHE A 37 29.60 -44.85 -56.74
N CYS A 38 30.04 -43.63 -56.40
CA CYS A 38 31.25 -43.39 -55.62
C CYS A 38 30.96 -43.03 -54.16
N SER A 39 31.15 -43.99 -53.24
CA SER A 39 30.94 -43.78 -51.79
C SER A 39 31.90 -42.76 -51.17
N GLN A 40 33.11 -42.62 -51.71
CA GLN A 40 34.08 -41.64 -51.23
C GLN A 40 33.64 -40.20 -51.51
N CYS A 41 33.09 -39.93 -52.71
CA CYS A 41 32.54 -38.63 -53.05
C CYS A 41 31.24 -38.35 -52.27
N GLN A 42 30.38 -39.35 -52.05
CA GLN A 42 29.19 -39.20 -51.19
C GLN A 42 29.57 -38.77 -49.77
N SER A 43 30.54 -39.45 -49.16
CA SER A 43 30.98 -39.14 -47.79
C SER A 43 31.59 -37.73 -47.68
N ARG A 44 32.30 -37.27 -48.72
CA ARG A 44 32.83 -35.89 -48.77
C ARG A 44 31.71 -34.86 -48.84
N VAL A 45 30.70 -35.06 -49.70
CA VAL A 45 29.51 -34.19 -49.78
C VAL A 45 28.78 -34.13 -48.44
N GLU A 46 28.55 -35.30 -47.83
CA GLU A 46 27.84 -35.40 -46.54
C GLU A 46 28.57 -34.64 -45.42
N THR A 47 29.90 -34.78 -45.36
CA THR A 47 30.75 -34.09 -44.38
C THR A 47 30.63 -32.56 -44.48
N GLU A 48 30.67 -32.02 -45.70
CA GLU A 48 30.54 -30.57 -45.94
C GLU A 48 29.12 -30.06 -45.62
N MET A 49 28.09 -30.83 -45.97
CA MET A 49 26.71 -30.49 -45.64
C MET A 49 26.44 -30.48 -44.14
N ASP A 50 27.02 -31.44 -43.40
CA ASP A 50 26.93 -31.50 -41.95
C ASP A 50 27.59 -30.28 -41.30
N PHE A 51 28.75 -29.86 -41.79
CA PHE A 51 29.40 -28.63 -41.33
C PHE A 51 28.50 -27.39 -41.52
N VAL A 52 27.90 -27.23 -42.70
CA VAL A 52 26.99 -26.11 -42.98
C VAL A 52 25.76 -26.13 -42.08
N ARG A 53 25.19 -27.32 -41.81
CA ARG A 53 24.04 -27.49 -40.91
C ARG A 53 24.39 -27.07 -39.50
N ASP A 54 25.51 -27.56 -38.98
CA ASP A 54 25.94 -27.34 -37.61
C ASP A 54 26.29 -25.87 -37.40
N PHE A 55 27.01 -25.25 -38.33
CA PHE A 55 27.33 -23.82 -38.30
C PHE A 55 26.07 -22.94 -38.30
N ARG A 56 25.07 -23.25 -39.14
CA ARG A 56 23.79 -22.51 -39.16
C ARG A 56 23.01 -22.67 -37.86
N SER A 57 23.06 -23.83 -37.23
CA SER A 57 22.39 -24.08 -35.96
C SER A 57 23.02 -23.24 -34.84
N ALA A 58 24.35 -23.13 -34.81
CA ALA A 58 25.09 -22.30 -33.86
C ALA A 58 24.81 -20.80 -34.06
N ALA A 59 24.82 -20.31 -35.30
CA ALA A 59 24.52 -18.90 -35.60
C ALA A 59 23.10 -18.48 -35.18
N ARG A 60 22.11 -19.39 -35.21
CA ARG A 60 20.76 -19.11 -34.70
C ARG A 60 20.70 -18.98 -33.17
N ILE A 61 21.63 -19.58 -32.44
CA ILE A 61 21.67 -19.49 -30.98
C ILE A 61 22.13 -18.10 -30.54
N GLU A 62 23.06 -17.48 -31.26
CA GLU A 62 23.56 -16.13 -30.95
C GLU A 62 22.54 -15.02 -31.20
N THR A 63 21.60 -15.23 -32.14
CA THR A 63 20.54 -14.25 -32.45
C THR A 63 19.36 -14.29 -31.49
N ARG A 64 19.36 -15.19 -30.48
CA ARG A 64 18.30 -15.23 -29.48
C ARG A 64 18.41 -13.98 -28.59
N PRO A 65 17.40 -13.09 -28.58
CA PRO A 65 17.46 -11.90 -27.75
C PRO A 65 17.62 -12.30 -26.29
N ARG A 66 18.64 -11.75 -25.62
CA ARG A 66 18.81 -11.93 -24.17
C ARG A 66 17.51 -11.49 -23.48
N PRO A 67 16.91 -12.33 -22.63
CA PRO A 67 15.71 -11.92 -21.90
C PRO A 67 16.04 -10.68 -21.07
N ALA A 68 15.24 -9.62 -21.25
CA ALA A 68 15.41 -8.40 -20.48
C ALA A 68 15.23 -8.70 -18.98
N PRO A 69 16.08 -8.13 -18.11
CA PRO A 69 16.04 -8.44 -16.69
C PRO A 69 14.73 -7.92 -16.05
N ILE A 70 13.89 -8.86 -15.64
CA ILE A 70 12.58 -8.66 -14.97
C ILE A 70 12.70 -8.01 -13.58
N TRP A 71 13.93 -7.85 -13.07
CA TRP A 71 14.25 -7.29 -11.75
C TRP A 71 13.87 -5.81 -11.57
N ARG A 72 13.66 -5.06 -12.66
CA ARG A 72 13.37 -3.61 -12.55
C ARG A 72 12.01 -3.29 -11.92
N TRP A 73 11.09 -4.26 -11.87
CA TRP A 73 9.74 -4.09 -11.29
C TRP A 73 9.62 -4.61 -9.85
N SER A 74 10.52 -5.50 -9.41
CA SER A 74 10.53 -5.99 -8.02
C SER A 74 11.10 -4.97 -7.03
N ALA A 75 12.00 -4.09 -7.48
CA ALA A 75 12.52 -3.00 -6.65
C ALA A 75 11.45 -1.92 -6.34
N ALA A 76 10.57 -1.62 -7.29
CA ALA A 76 9.51 -0.63 -7.10
C ALA A 76 8.39 -1.14 -6.16
N ALA A 77 8.04 -2.43 -6.25
CA ALA A 77 7.04 -3.04 -5.37
C ALA A 77 7.52 -3.14 -3.91
N GLY A 78 8.81 -3.43 -3.69
CA GLY A 78 9.40 -3.49 -2.35
C GLY A 78 9.36 -2.14 -1.62
N VAL A 79 9.76 -1.05 -2.30
CA VAL A 79 9.76 0.30 -1.72
C VAL A 79 8.35 0.77 -1.38
N ALA A 80 7.36 0.53 -2.26
CA ALA A 80 5.98 0.90 -1.99
C ALA A 80 5.41 0.16 -0.76
N ALA A 81 5.66 -1.14 -0.63
CA ALA A 81 5.22 -1.92 0.53
C ALA A 81 5.88 -1.46 1.84
N SER A 82 7.18 -1.13 1.82
CA SER A 82 7.89 -0.60 2.99
C SER A 82 7.41 0.80 3.40
N VAL A 83 7.08 1.68 2.45
CA VAL A 83 6.51 3.00 2.74
C VAL A 83 5.10 2.88 3.32
N ILE A 84 4.26 2.00 2.77
CA ILE A 84 2.91 1.76 3.32
C ILE A 84 3.01 1.18 4.73
N LEU A 85 3.88 0.19 4.95
CA LEU A 85 4.09 -0.39 6.28
C LEU A 85 4.68 0.63 7.26
N GLY A 86 5.64 1.46 6.82
CA GLY A 86 6.20 2.54 7.60
C GLY A 86 5.16 3.59 7.99
N VAL A 87 4.34 4.05 7.05
CA VAL A 87 3.21 4.98 7.31
C VAL A 87 2.17 4.33 8.22
N TRP A 88 1.91 3.03 8.07
CA TRP A 88 0.97 2.31 8.93
C TRP A 88 1.50 2.12 10.35
N LEU A 89 2.79 1.88 10.53
CA LEU A 89 3.47 1.83 11.84
C LEU A 89 3.65 3.23 12.47
N MET A 90 3.79 4.27 11.65
CA MET A 90 3.89 5.68 12.07
C MET A 90 2.54 6.35 12.25
N ARG A 91 1.43 5.74 11.82
CA ARG A 91 0.12 6.10 12.34
C ARG A 91 0.16 5.73 13.81
N GLU A 92 0.42 6.73 14.64
CA GLU A 92 0.12 6.70 16.07
C GLU A 92 -1.20 5.95 16.22
N ALA A 93 -1.15 4.84 16.96
CA ALA A 93 -2.36 4.14 17.33
C ALA A 93 -3.36 5.20 17.78
N PRO A 94 -4.60 5.22 17.25
CA PRO A 94 -5.59 6.17 17.72
C PRO A 94 -5.52 6.14 19.24
N PRO A 95 -5.33 7.32 19.89
CA PRO A 95 -5.09 7.36 21.34
C PRO A 95 -6.15 6.47 21.96
N PRO A 96 -5.76 5.51 22.83
CA PRO A 96 -6.64 4.45 23.27
C PRO A 96 -7.96 5.09 23.63
N SER A 97 -8.99 4.86 22.81
CA SER A 97 -10.32 5.46 22.99
C SER A 97 -10.63 5.22 24.43
N ALA A 98 -10.72 6.28 25.25
CA ALA A 98 -10.73 6.20 26.71
C ALA A 98 -11.62 5.02 27.14
N GLY A 99 -10.98 3.88 27.40
CA GLY A 99 -11.55 2.56 27.14
C GLY A 99 -12.29 2.04 28.34
N GLY A 100 -13.18 2.88 28.86
CA GLY A 100 -14.11 2.53 29.91
C GLY A 100 -15.48 3.09 29.57
N PRO A 101 -16.56 2.48 30.08
CA PRO A 101 -17.88 3.12 30.03
C PRO A 101 -17.79 4.53 30.62
N PRO A 102 -18.45 5.54 30.00
CA PRO A 102 -18.37 6.92 30.45
C PRO A 102 -18.78 7.02 31.92
N ILE A 103 -17.90 7.59 32.75
CA ILE A 103 -18.18 7.79 34.17
C ILE A 103 -19.15 8.98 34.29
N LEU A 104 -20.30 8.71 34.90
CA LEU A 104 -21.31 9.73 35.17
C LEU A 104 -20.85 10.58 36.36
N VAL A 105 -20.59 11.86 36.12
CA VAL A 105 -20.27 12.82 37.18
C VAL A 105 -21.49 13.67 37.46
N SER A 106 -22.08 13.51 38.65
CA SER A 106 -23.22 14.32 39.09
C SER A 106 -22.72 15.65 39.62
N LEU A 107 -23.12 16.74 38.97
CA LEU A 107 -22.83 18.10 39.41
C LEU A 107 -23.88 18.52 40.45
N ASN A 108 -23.46 18.63 41.71
CA ASN A 108 -24.33 19.10 42.80
C ASN A 108 -24.08 20.58 43.10
N VAL A 109 -25.16 21.30 43.38
CA VAL A 109 -25.10 22.70 43.82
C VAL A 109 -24.87 22.71 45.32
N ALA A 110 -23.74 23.25 45.76
CA ALA A 110 -23.49 23.47 47.17
C ALA A 110 -22.92 24.89 47.32
N ARG A 111 -23.65 25.76 48.04
CA ARG A 111 -23.33 27.18 48.15
C ARG A 111 -22.17 27.37 49.14
N GLY A 112 -21.04 27.90 48.65
CA GLY A 112 -19.89 28.26 49.49
C GLY A 112 -18.95 27.11 49.85
N LEU A 113 -18.95 26.01 49.09
CA LEU A 113 -18.05 24.90 49.40
C LEU A 113 -16.60 25.19 48.99
N PRO A 114 -15.62 24.78 49.82
CA PRO A 114 -14.23 24.71 49.40
C PRO A 114 -14.13 23.89 48.11
N LEU A 115 -13.15 24.20 47.26
CA LEU A 115 -12.88 23.42 46.03
C LEU A 115 -12.81 21.91 46.31
N ASP A 116 -12.44 21.50 47.52
CA ASP A 116 -12.32 20.11 47.96
C ASP A 116 -13.60 19.29 47.84
N ASP A 117 -14.76 19.93 47.92
CA ASP A 117 -16.06 19.27 47.75
C ASP A 117 -16.64 19.42 46.32
N ALA A 118 -15.87 19.97 45.38
CA ALA A 118 -16.26 20.02 43.97
C ALA A 118 -16.35 18.61 43.37
N ALA A 119 -17.18 18.46 42.32
CA ALA A 119 -17.28 17.20 41.60
C ALA A 119 -15.90 16.81 41.03
N VAL A 120 -15.47 15.57 41.25
CA VAL A 120 -14.16 15.07 40.81
C VAL A 120 -14.31 14.12 39.62
N ALA A 121 -13.52 14.35 38.57
CA ALA A 121 -13.44 13.49 37.40
C ALA A 121 -11.98 13.05 37.15
N PRO A 122 -11.73 11.86 36.60
CA PRO A 122 -10.39 11.42 36.23
C PRO A 122 -9.88 12.13 34.97
N ALA A 123 -8.63 12.57 34.99
CA ALA A 123 -7.94 13.13 33.83
C ALA A 123 -7.79 12.09 32.69
N GLY A 124 -7.78 12.56 31.45
CA GLY A 124 -7.50 11.69 30.29
C GLY A 124 -8.63 10.71 29.92
N ARG A 125 -9.84 10.84 30.50
CA ARG A 125 -11.01 10.02 30.16
C ARG A 125 -12.16 10.84 29.59
N SER A 126 -13.02 10.19 28.80
CA SER A 126 -14.29 10.75 28.36
C SER A 126 -15.23 10.91 29.56
N ILE A 127 -15.77 12.11 29.74
CA ILE A 127 -16.59 12.46 30.90
C ILE A 127 -18.01 12.76 30.41
N ARG A 128 -19.00 12.17 31.08
CA ARG A 128 -20.41 12.57 30.91
C ARG A 128 -20.84 13.37 32.14
N LEU A 129 -21.02 14.67 31.94
CA LEU A 129 -21.50 15.58 32.95
C LEU A 129 -23.03 15.50 33.02
N SER A 130 -23.56 15.28 34.22
CA SER A 130 -25.00 15.34 34.47
C SER A 130 -25.30 16.42 35.51
N ALA A 131 -26.09 17.42 35.10
CA ALA A 131 -26.56 18.49 35.96
C ALA A 131 -28.08 18.40 36.13
N ARG A 132 -28.55 18.33 37.38
CA ARG A 132 -30.00 18.38 37.66
C ARG A 132 -30.52 19.80 37.44
N LEU A 133 -31.63 19.92 36.71
CA LEU A 133 -32.27 21.21 36.38
C LEU A 133 -33.25 21.69 37.43
N ASN A 134 -33.28 21.06 38.60
CA ASN A 134 -34.15 21.48 39.70
C ASN A 134 -33.90 22.97 39.99
N GLU A 135 -35.00 23.73 40.06
CA GLU A 135 -35.00 25.19 40.30
C GLU A 135 -34.49 26.05 39.12
N LEU A 136 -34.35 25.48 37.90
CA LEU A 136 -34.08 26.23 36.68
C LEU A 136 -35.36 26.37 35.82
N PRO A 137 -35.52 27.47 35.05
CA PRO A 137 -36.65 27.64 34.13
C PRO A 137 -36.69 26.50 33.12
N ALA A 138 -37.86 25.94 32.81
CA ALA A 138 -38.00 24.84 31.85
C ALA A 138 -37.85 25.36 30.42
N LEU A 139 -36.65 25.23 29.86
CA LEU A 139 -36.32 25.70 28.51
C LEU A 139 -36.14 24.51 27.55
N PRO A 140 -36.49 24.67 26.26
CA PRO A 140 -36.30 23.60 25.28
C PRO A 140 -34.81 23.31 25.01
N VAL A 141 -33.95 24.31 25.17
CA VAL A 141 -32.51 24.23 24.94
C VAL A 141 -31.79 25.15 25.92
N TYR A 142 -30.71 24.67 26.53
CA TYR A 142 -29.79 25.46 27.33
C TYR A 142 -28.45 25.58 26.62
N GLN A 143 -27.73 26.69 26.85
CA GLN A 143 -26.35 26.83 26.41
C GLN A 143 -25.44 26.42 27.56
N VAL A 144 -24.67 25.35 27.39
CA VAL A 144 -23.71 24.87 28.39
C VAL A 144 -22.30 25.20 27.92
N GLU A 145 -21.51 25.77 28.82
CA GLU A 145 -20.11 26.13 28.58
C GLU A 145 -19.21 25.46 29.62
N VAL A 146 -18.07 24.94 29.16
CA VAL A 146 -17.00 24.48 30.03
C VAL A 146 -15.82 25.43 29.87
N ALA A 147 -15.43 26.06 30.97
CA ALA A 147 -14.31 26.99 31.02
C ALA A 147 -13.21 26.46 31.96
N GLY A 148 -11.95 26.74 31.63
CA GLY A 148 -10.82 26.47 32.52
C GLY A 148 -10.75 27.45 33.69
N SER A 149 -9.80 27.22 34.61
CA SER A 149 -9.57 28.04 35.80
C SER A 149 -9.29 29.53 35.49
N GLY A 150 -8.64 29.81 34.36
CA GLY A 150 -8.39 31.17 33.88
C GLY A 150 -9.56 31.82 33.13
N GLY A 151 -10.73 31.16 33.07
CA GLY A 151 -11.89 31.63 32.30
C GLY A 151 -11.80 31.37 30.78
N ALA A 152 -10.73 30.73 30.31
CA ALA A 152 -10.59 30.31 28.92
C ALA A 152 -11.70 29.29 28.57
N ARG A 153 -12.45 29.57 27.51
CA ARG A 153 -13.57 28.72 27.08
C ARG A 153 -13.04 27.52 26.31
N ILE A 154 -13.33 26.32 26.82
CA ILE A 154 -12.91 25.04 26.24
C ILE A 154 -13.99 24.51 25.31
N LEU A 155 -15.25 24.57 25.76
CA LEU A 155 -16.39 24.09 25.00
C LEU A 155 -17.61 24.97 25.24
N ARG A 156 -18.44 25.14 24.21
CA ARG A 156 -19.80 25.67 24.34
C ARG A 156 -20.75 24.89 23.43
N LYS A 157 -21.85 24.41 23.99
CA LYS A 157 -22.80 23.54 23.28
C LYS A 157 -24.24 23.83 23.71
N ALA A 158 -25.15 23.83 22.74
CA ALA A 158 -26.57 23.82 22.98
C ALA A 158 -27.02 22.41 23.37
N VAL A 159 -27.64 22.24 24.53
CA VAL A 159 -28.06 20.94 25.07
C VAL A 159 -29.54 21.00 25.44
N ALA A 160 -30.32 20.06 24.89
CA ALA A 160 -31.71 19.87 25.28
C ALA A 160 -31.79 19.07 26.59
N PRO A 161 -32.70 19.43 27.52
CA PRO A 161 -32.89 18.68 28.74
C PRO A 161 -33.45 17.29 28.47
N THR A 162 -32.92 16.27 29.17
CA THR A 162 -33.41 14.89 29.12
C THR A 162 -33.87 14.47 30.52
N ARG A 163 -35.16 14.16 30.66
CA ARG A 163 -35.77 13.67 31.92
C ARG A 163 -35.45 14.52 33.16
N GLY A 164 -35.43 15.85 33.03
CA GLY A 164 -35.17 16.80 34.14
C GLY A 164 -33.69 17.03 34.46
N SER A 165 -32.78 16.56 33.60
CA SER A 165 -31.33 16.78 33.72
C SER A 165 -30.72 17.22 32.40
N LEU A 166 -29.60 17.94 32.46
CA LEU A 166 -28.74 18.17 31.31
C LEU A 166 -27.62 17.15 31.33
N GLU A 167 -27.49 16.42 30.22
CA GLU A 167 -26.38 15.52 29.98
C GLU A 167 -25.48 16.11 28.90
N LEU A 168 -24.23 16.37 29.25
CA LEU A 168 -23.19 16.83 28.32
C LEU A 168 -22.09 15.78 28.27
N ALA A 169 -21.90 15.17 27.11
CA ALA A 169 -20.73 14.34 26.83
C ALA A 169 -19.57 15.24 26.37
N LEU A 170 -18.42 15.08 27.02
CA LEU A 170 -17.15 15.65 26.59
C LEU A 170 -16.42 14.59 25.75
N ASP A 171 -16.36 14.86 24.45
CA ASP A 171 -15.73 13.96 23.48
C ASP A 171 -14.18 14.02 23.59
N GLU A 172 -13.64 15.19 23.96
CA GLU A 172 -12.23 15.38 24.26
C GLU A 172 -11.96 15.25 25.76
N PRO A 173 -10.94 14.49 26.18
CA PRO A 173 -10.57 14.38 27.58
C PRO A 173 -10.02 15.71 28.11
N LEU A 174 -10.35 16.02 29.36
CA LEU A 174 -9.79 17.17 30.06
C LEU A 174 -8.48 16.79 30.76
N ASP A 175 -7.52 17.72 30.72
CA ASP A 175 -6.30 17.63 31.53
C ASP A 175 -6.62 17.78 33.03
N ALA A 176 -5.68 17.41 33.88
CA ALA A 176 -5.82 17.63 35.32
C ALA A 176 -5.88 19.14 35.62
N GLY A 177 -6.89 19.57 36.37
CA GLY A 177 -7.13 20.98 36.61
C GLY A 177 -8.49 21.30 37.23
N VAL A 178 -8.77 22.60 37.35
CA VAL A 178 -10.08 23.11 37.80
C VAL A 178 -10.81 23.72 36.62
N TYR A 179 -12.07 23.35 36.48
CA TYR A 179 -12.96 23.74 35.40
C TYR A 179 -14.28 24.25 35.98
N TRP A 180 -14.95 25.10 35.22
CA TRP A 180 -16.25 25.68 35.54
C TRP A 180 -17.25 25.30 34.47
N VAL A 181 -18.34 24.66 34.88
CA VAL A 181 -19.46 24.32 34.00
C VAL A 181 -20.55 25.35 34.20
N ARG A 182 -20.84 26.13 33.16
CA ARG A 182 -21.79 27.25 33.18
C ARG A 182 -22.99 26.92 32.32
N ILE A 183 -24.19 27.15 32.84
CA ILE A 183 -25.46 26.98 32.13
C ILE A 183 -26.06 28.36 31.90
N TYR A 184 -26.43 28.64 30.65
CA TYR A 184 -27.02 29.90 30.23
C TYR A 184 -28.39 29.74 29.58
N ASP A 185 -29.18 30.80 29.67
CA ASP A 185 -30.40 31.05 28.88
C ASP A 185 -30.21 32.32 28.06
N GLY A 186 -30.12 32.19 26.73
CA GLY A 186 -30.06 33.34 25.81
C GLY A 186 -28.91 34.34 26.05
N GLY A 187 -27.95 34.04 26.93
CA GLY A 187 -26.89 34.96 27.37
C GLY A 187 -26.87 35.24 28.87
N THR A 188 -27.96 34.95 29.59
CA THR A 188 -28.04 35.05 31.05
C THR A 188 -27.46 33.81 31.71
N LEU A 189 -26.50 33.98 32.62
CA LEU A 189 -25.95 32.86 33.40
C LEU A 189 -26.99 32.41 34.43
N LEU A 190 -27.47 31.17 34.28
CA LEU A 190 -28.43 30.56 35.18
C LEU A 190 -27.76 29.83 36.36
N ARG A 191 -26.64 29.14 36.09
CA ARG A 191 -25.95 28.33 37.11
C ARG A 191 -24.49 28.08 36.73
N GLU A 192 -23.64 27.97 37.73
CA GLU A 192 -22.22 27.60 37.59
C GLU A 192 -21.89 26.46 38.55
N PHE A 193 -21.07 25.51 38.10
CA PHE A 193 -20.57 24.38 38.88
C PHE A 193 -19.04 24.29 38.79
N ALA A 194 -18.39 24.01 39.91
CA ALA A 194 -16.97 23.65 39.93
C ALA A 194 -16.80 22.17 39.58
N LEU A 195 -15.84 21.88 38.70
CA LEU A 195 -15.41 20.54 38.32
C LEU A 195 -13.90 20.46 38.50
N ARG A 196 -13.43 19.47 39.25
CA ARG A 196 -12.00 19.18 39.39
C ARG A 196 -11.64 17.91 38.64
N VAL A 197 -10.64 17.99 37.79
CA VAL A 197 -10.10 16.86 37.05
C VAL A 197 -8.76 16.47 37.69
N LYS A 198 -8.58 15.20 38.05
CA LYS A 198 -7.37 14.67 38.72
C LYS A 198 -6.84 13.43 38.03
#